data_AF-A0A086QDZ7-F1
#
_entry.id   AF-A0A086QDZ7-F1
#
_cell.length_a   1.000
_cell.length_b   1.000
_cell.length_c   1.000
_cell.angle_alpha   90.00
_cell.angle_beta   90.00
_cell.angle_gamma   90.00
#
_symmetry.space_group_name_H-M   'P 1'
#
loop_
_entity.id
_entity.type
_entity.pdbx_description
1 polymer ?
#
loop_
_entity_poly.entity_id
_entity_poly.type
_entity_poly.pdbx_seq_one_letter_code
_entity_poly.pdbx_strand_id
1 'polypeptide(L)'
;MEGRKSFRVLGTPLPVAALAAILLLGCMYTRAAGTPDDSLFPLSEDTSVDPRESFSAEDVLNAFVSPESVESLFDSIVAEQVVATSGNLTQSAPRDRDSAPERRSDGGTLRGHPEDAGELLRLLLADSEDMELWKANFFRHLTHSMRHIVRDSVLVSEKAFPSEQADEAGRDPGDLKKALKETGEDVFWESRPASSNAAVALIKRKMEKQAGKTGEGAGHTWEPEVSLRFRYLSLKDAKKLMGTFLVNTKVEGFPTPKGMPLPAKEFKNATEPVPAHFDARTAFPACKDVVGHVRDQGDCGSCWAFASTEAFNDRLCIRSQGKGLMPLSAQHTTSCCNAIHCASFGCNGGQPGMAWRWFERKGVVTGGDFDALGKGTTCWPYEVPFCAHHAKAPFPDCDATLVPRKTPKCRKDCEEQAYADNVHPFDQDTHKATSAYSLRSRDDVKRDMMTHGPVSGAFMVYEDFLSYKSGVYKHVSGLPVGGHAIKIIG
;
A
#
# COMPACT_ATOMS: atom_id res chain seq x y z
N MET A 1 -65.62 -12.40 -42.71
CA MET A 1 -65.12 -11.21 -43.45
C MET A 1 -64.28 -10.42 -42.45
N GLU A 2 -62.96 -10.61 -42.49
CA GLU A 2 -61.99 -9.59 -42.96
C GLU A 2 -61.98 -8.34 -42.07
N GLY A 3 -60.86 -7.87 -41.49
CA GLY A 3 -59.47 -8.21 -41.70
C GLY A 3 -58.52 -7.55 -40.70
N ARG A 4 -57.24 -7.92 -40.84
CA ARG A 4 -56.07 -7.47 -40.07
C ARG A 4 -55.65 -6.04 -40.41
N LYS A 5 -55.17 -5.31 -39.39
CA LYS A 5 -53.97 -4.44 -39.34
C LYS A 5 -53.57 -4.39 -37.83
N SER A 6 -52.34 -4.39 -37.32
CA SER A 6 -50.97 -4.22 -37.82
C SER A 6 -49.98 -4.64 -36.69
N PHE A 7 -48.78 -5.03 -37.10
CA PHE A 7 -47.49 -5.30 -36.41
C PHE A 7 -47.23 -4.84 -34.96
N ARG A 8 -46.48 -5.67 -34.21
CA ARG A 8 -45.31 -5.27 -33.40
C ARG A 8 -44.30 -6.41 -33.20
N VAL A 9 -43.01 -6.04 -33.29
CA VAL A 9 -41.80 -6.81 -32.99
C VAL A 9 -41.42 -6.60 -31.51
N LEU A 10 -41.01 -7.67 -30.82
CA LEU A 10 -40.24 -7.67 -29.56
C LEU A 10 -39.38 -8.95 -29.61
N GLY A 11 -38.04 -8.95 -29.55
CA GLY A 11 -37.14 -8.01 -28.88
C GLY A 11 -36.86 -8.50 -27.46
N THR A 12 -35.69 -9.09 -27.26
CA THR A 12 -35.14 -9.69 -26.01
C THR A 12 -35.11 -8.73 -24.81
N PRO A 13 -35.21 -9.21 -23.56
CA PRO A 13 -35.27 -8.34 -22.38
C PRO A 13 -33.88 -7.85 -21.96
N LEU A 14 -33.78 -6.55 -21.66
CA LEU A 14 -32.72 -5.96 -20.82
C LEU A 14 -33.04 -6.23 -19.34
N PRO A 15 -32.03 -6.36 -18.46
CA PRO A 15 -32.25 -6.58 -17.02
C PRO A 15 -32.80 -5.32 -16.35
N VAL A 16 -33.88 -5.53 -15.58
CA VAL A 16 -34.73 -4.53 -14.91
C VAL A 16 -33.96 -3.60 -13.95
N ALA A 17 -32.77 -4.00 -13.48
CA ALA A 17 -31.93 -3.21 -12.57
C ALA A 17 -31.40 -1.91 -13.20
N ALA A 18 -31.15 -1.87 -14.51
CA ALA A 18 -30.67 -0.67 -15.19
C ALA A 18 -31.77 0.39 -15.40
N LEU A 19 -33.03 -0.04 -15.46
CA LEU A 19 -34.20 0.85 -15.59
C LEU A 19 -34.57 1.50 -14.26
N ALA A 20 -34.37 0.81 -13.13
CA ALA A 20 -34.61 1.37 -11.80
C ALA A 20 -33.68 2.56 -11.50
N ALA A 21 -32.39 2.46 -11.85
CA ALA A 21 -31.43 3.55 -11.65
C ALA A 21 -31.72 4.80 -12.50
N ILE A 22 -32.30 4.63 -13.70
CA ILE A 22 -32.67 5.74 -14.61
C ILE A 22 -33.97 6.41 -14.13
N LEU A 23 -34.91 5.65 -13.57
CA LEU A 23 -36.15 6.20 -12.99
C LEU A 23 -35.93 6.92 -11.66
N LEU A 24 -34.96 6.47 -10.84
CA LEU A 24 -34.68 7.04 -9.51
C LEU A 24 -34.11 8.46 -9.53
N LEU A 25 -33.36 8.85 -10.57
CA LEU A 25 -32.88 10.23 -10.72
C LEU A 25 -33.86 11.11 -11.51
N GLY A 26 -34.69 10.52 -12.38
CA GLY A 26 -35.73 11.25 -13.12
C GLY A 26 -36.86 11.79 -12.23
N CYS A 27 -37.18 11.12 -11.12
CA CYS A 27 -38.22 11.57 -10.19
C CYS A 27 -37.85 12.82 -9.37
N MET A 28 -36.59 13.27 -9.40
CA MET A 28 -36.21 14.55 -8.78
C MET A 28 -36.55 15.78 -9.65
N TYR A 29 -36.91 15.58 -10.93
CA TYR A 29 -36.99 16.65 -11.92
C TYR A 29 -38.31 16.68 -12.70
N THR A 30 -39.45 16.79 -12.01
CA THR A 30 -40.65 17.35 -12.66
C THR A 30 -41.56 18.01 -11.62
N ARG A 31 -41.58 19.35 -11.58
CA ARG A 31 -42.70 20.11 -10.99
C ARG A 31 -43.19 21.12 -12.02
N ALA A 32 -44.29 20.78 -12.70
CA ALA A 32 -45.02 21.71 -13.56
C ALA A 32 -46.42 21.97 -12.99
N ALA A 33 -46.81 23.24 -13.10
CA ALA A 33 -47.92 23.92 -12.45
C ALA A 33 -49.33 23.35 -12.70
N GLY A 34 -50.24 23.56 -11.74
CA GLY A 34 -51.69 23.40 -11.87
C GLY A 34 -52.44 23.97 -10.67
N THR A 35 -53.34 24.92 -10.92
CA THR A 35 -54.13 25.77 -9.99
C THR A 35 -55.27 25.04 -9.26
N PRO A 36 -55.92 25.65 -8.24
CA PRO A 36 -56.87 24.97 -7.35
C PRO A 36 -58.32 25.11 -7.82
N ASP A 37 -59.12 24.05 -7.69
CA ASP A 37 -60.55 24.18 -7.34
C ASP A 37 -61.12 22.90 -6.70
N ASP A 38 -62.07 23.11 -5.78
CA ASP A 38 -62.69 22.19 -4.83
C ASP A 38 -63.69 21.20 -5.46
N SER A 39 -63.73 19.96 -4.96
CA SER A 39 -64.96 19.31 -4.44
C SER A 39 -64.79 17.81 -4.08
N LEU A 40 -64.94 17.54 -2.77
CA LEU A 40 -65.62 16.42 -2.09
C LEU A 40 -65.84 15.08 -2.83
N PHE A 41 -65.20 13.99 -2.34
CA PHE A 41 -65.81 12.70 -1.93
C PHE A 41 -64.74 11.82 -1.22
N PRO A 42 -65.09 11.01 -0.19
CA PRO A 42 -64.10 10.26 0.60
C PRO A 42 -63.81 8.90 -0.04
N LEU A 43 -62.53 8.60 -0.27
CA LEU A 43 -62.05 7.27 -0.65
C LEU A 43 -61.17 6.67 0.45
N SER A 44 -61.32 5.36 0.55
CA SER A 44 -60.80 4.40 1.52
C SER A 44 -59.28 4.33 1.65
N GLU A 45 -58.88 3.90 2.84
CA GLU A 45 -57.57 3.35 3.30
C GLU A 45 -56.41 3.41 2.31
N ASP A 46 -55.50 4.30 2.68
CA ASP A 46 -54.30 4.76 2.02
C ASP A 46 -53.17 3.73 2.12
N THR A 47 -52.81 3.10 1.01
CA THR A 47 -51.44 2.62 0.79
C THR A 47 -50.59 3.80 0.30
N SER A 48 -50.33 4.78 1.18
CA SER A 48 -49.32 5.79 0.91
C SER A 48 -47.95 5.23 1.27
N VAL A 49 -47.20 4.83 0.25
CA VAL A 49 -45.74 4.70 0.38
C VAL A 49 -45.20 6.13 0.48
N ASP A 50 -44.61 6.46 1.62
CA ASP A 50 -43.93 7.74 1.87
C ASP A 50 -42.83 7.95 0.81
N PRO A 51 -42.86 9.02 -0.02
CA PRO A 51 -41.86 9.25 -1.08
C PRO A 51 -40.50 9.73 -0.57
N ARG A 52 -40.21 9.63 0.74
CA ARG A 52 -38.99 10.15 1.37
C ARG A 52 -38.01 9.09 1.84
N GLU A 53 -37.92 7.95 1.17
CA GLU A 53 -36.71 7.14 1.32
C GLU A 53 -35.54 7.85 0.63
N SER A 54 -34.83 8.68 1.40
CA SER A 54 -33.54 9.21 1.01
C SER A 54 -32.59 8.03 0.83
N PHE A 55 -32.23 7.69 -0.41
CA PHE A 55 -31.22 6.69 -0.70
C PHE A 55 -29.90 7.12 -0.06
N SER A 56 -29.31 6.23 0.74
CA SER A 56 -28.02 6.49 1.34
C SER A 56 -26.92 6.45 0.27
N ALA A 57 -25.79 7.10 0.52
CA ALA A 57 -24.60 6.97 -0.33
C ALA A 57 -24.15 5.50 -0.50
N GLU A 58 -24.47 4.61 0.45
CA GLU A 58 -24.16 3.19 0.34
C GLU A 58 -25.12 2.48 -0.61
N ASP A 59 -26.40 2.88 -0.68
CA ASP A 59 -27.37 2.33 -1.65
C ASP A 59 -26.97 2.69 -3.08
N VAL A 60 -26.55 3.94 -3.31
CA VAL A 60 -26.00 4.39 -4.59
C VAL A 60 -24.72 3.62 -4.93
N LEU A 61 -23.81 3.45 -3.97
CA LEU A 61 -22.58 2.68 -4.20
C LEU A 61 -22.89 1.23 -4.59
N ASN A 62 -23.78 0.56 -3.87
CA ASN A 62 -24.14 -0.84 -4.10
C ASN A 62 -24.83 -1.05 -5.45
N ALA A 63 -25.60 -0.06 -5.92
CA ALA A 63 -26.24 -0.11 -7.24
C ALA A 63 -25.23 -0.04 -8.40
N PHE A 64 -24.13 0.71 -8.24
CA PHE A 64 -23.12 0.89 -9.29
C PHE A 64 -21.98 -0.14 -9.22
N VAL A 65 -21.63 -0.60 -8.02
CA VAL A 65 -20.50 -1.49 -7.75
C VAL A 65 -21.01 -2.86 -7.27
N SER A 66 -21.91 -3.46 -8.05
CA SER A 66 -22.37 -4.83 -7.79
C SER A 66 -21.29 -5.85 -8.21
N PRO A 67 -21.26 -7.06 -7.62
CA PRO A 67 -20.32 -8.11 -8.03
C PRO A 67 -20.32 -8.36 -9.54
N GLU A 68 -21.51 -8.41 -10.15
CA GLU A 68 -21.70 -8.63 -11.58
C GLU A 68 -21.17 -7.47 -12.43
N SER A 69 -21.42 -6.21 -12.02
CA SER A 69 -20.96 -5.04 -12.79
C SER A 69 -19.45 -4.89 -12.75
N VAL A 70 -18.84 -5.18 -11.59
CA VAL A 70 -17.40 -5.11 -11.40
C VAL A 70 -16.67 -6.24 -12.10
N GLU A 71 -17.21 -7.45 -12.06
CA GLU A 71 -16.65 -8.59 -12.81
C GLU A 71 -16.70 -8.33 -14.31
N SER A 72 -17.84 -7.85 -14.83
CA SER A 72 -17.99 -7.46 -16.23
C SER A 72 -16.98 -6.36 -16.65
N LEU A 73 -16.78 -5.35 -15.80
CA LEU A 73 -15.77 -4.31 -16.05
C LEU A 73 -14.35 -4.88 -16.05
N PHE A 74 -14.01 -5.74 -15.08
CA PHE A 74 -12.70 -6.37 -15.01
C PHE A 74 -12.41 -7.20 -16.27
N ASP A 75 -13.36 -8.04 -16.68
CA ASP A 75 -13.21 -8.89 -17.86
C ASP A 75 -13.11 -8.06 -19.14
N SER A 76 -13.85 -6.93 -19.23
CA SER A 76 -13.72 -5.96 -20.32
C SER A 76 -12.32 -5.36 -20.39
N ILE A 77 -11.75 -4.92 -19.26
CA ILE A 77 -10.39 -4.36 -19.22
C ILE A 77 -9.37 -5.43 -19.59
N VAL A 78 -9.51 -6.66 -19.09
CA VAL A 78 -8.64 -7.80 -19.46
C VAL A 78 -8.66 -8.01 -20.98
N ALA A 79 -9.84 -8.06 -21.59
CA ALA A 79 -9.97 -8.25 -23.04
C ALA A 79 -9.27 -7.14 -23.83
N GLU A 80 -9.43 -5.88 -23.42
CA GLU A 80 -8.74 -4.73 -24.02
C GLU A 80 -7.21 -4.85 -23.88
N GLN A 81 -6.71 -5.25 -22.71
CA GLN A 81 -5.27 -5.44 -22.47
C GLN A 81 -4.70 -6.62 -23.28
N VAL A 82 -5.45 -7.70 -23.49
CA VAL A 82 -5.04 -8.82 -24.35
C VAL A 82 -4.87 -8.35 -25.81
N VAL A 83 -5.80 -7.54 -26.31
CA VAL A 83 -5.71 -6.97 -27.66
C VAL A 83 -4.50 -6.03 -27.78
N ALA A 84 -4.34 -5.11 -26.83
CA ALA A 84 -3.25 -4.13 -26.82
C ALA A 84 -1.86 -4.80 -26.78
N THR A 85 -1.70 -5.85 -25.98
CA THR A 85 -0.42 -6.56 -25.84
C THR A 85 -0.12 -7.50 -27.01
N SER A 86 -1.15 -7.98 -27.71
CA SER A 86 -0.99 -8.79 -28.93
C SER A 86 -0.68 -7.95 -30.18
N GLY A 87 -1.20 -6.73 -30.27
CA GLY A 87 -0.97 -5.82 -31.39
C GLY A 87 0.48 -5.30 -31.50
N ASN A 88 1.19 -5.19 -30.38
CA ASN A 88 2.58 -4.71 -30.36
C ASN A 88 3.61 -5.72 -30.89
N LEU A 89 3.22 -6.97 -31.19
CA LEU A 89 4.10 -7.96 -31.82
C LEU A 89 4.29 -7.74 -33.33
N THR A 90 3.54 -6.85 -33.97
CA THR A 90 3.59 -6.63 -35.44
C THR A 90 4.27 -5.34 -35.89
N GLN A 91 4.73 -4.46 -34.98
CA GLN A 91 5.43 -3.22 -35.35
C GLN A 91 6.80 -3.09 -34.67
N SER A 92 7.78 -3.84 -35.17
CA SER A 92 9.20 -3.52 -34.97
C SER A 92 9.72 -2.74 -36.18
N ALA A 93 9.53 -1.42 -36.19
CA ALA A 93 10.25 -0.50 -37.09
C ALA A 93 10.79 0.68 -36.28
N PRO A 94 12.01 1.18 -36.56
CA PRO A 94 12.67 2.19 -35.75
C PRO A 94 11.95 3.54 -35.90
N ARG A 95 11.64 4.21 -34.78
CA ARG A 95 11.10 5.57 -34.79
C ARG A 95 12.25 6.58 -34.74
N ASP A 96 12.36 7.38 -35.79
CA ASP A 96 13.18 8.58 -35.84
C ASP A 96 12.69 9.62 -34.81
N ARG A 97 13.65 10.26 -34.16
CA ARG A 97 13.44 11.39 -33.26
C ARG A 97 13.44 12.67 -34.09
N ASP A 98 12.28 13.30 -34.25
CA ASP A 98 12.12 14.76 -34.24
C ASP A 98 10.69 15.16 -34.62
N SER A 99 9.82 15.34 -33.62
CA SER A 99 8.71 16.30 -33.64
C SER A 99 7.97 16.28 -32.30
N ALA A 100 7.77 17.45 -31.70
CA ALA A 100 7.03 17.63 -30.46
C ALA A 100 5.56 17.19 -30.59
N PRO A 101 4.94 16.56 -29.57
CA PRO A 101 3.58 16.04 -29.72
C PRO A 101 2.54 17.11 -29.34
N GLU A 102 1.70 17.46 -30.32
CA GLU A 102 0.36 17.98 -30.08
C GLU A 102 -0.52 16.89 -29.45
N ARG A 103 -1.36 17.29 -28.50
CA ARG A 103 -2.22 16.42 -27.69
C ARG A 103 -3.42 15.93 -28.52
N ARG A 104 -3.40 14.64 -28.90
CA ARG A 104 -4.60 13.85 -29.27
C ARG A 104 -4.72 12.62 -28.37
N SER A 105 -5.95 12.25 -28.04
CA SER A 105 -6.37 11.19 -27.11
C SER A 105 -6.44 9.80 -27.78
N ASP A 106 -5.27 9.20 -28.05
CA ASP A 106 -5.14 7.84 -28.62
C ASP A 106 -4.49 6.87 -27.60
N GLY A 107 -5.08 5.68 -27.42
CA GLY A 107 -4.40 4.44 -27.00
C GLY A 107 -3.42 4.49 -25.81
N GLY A 108 -3.81 5.10 -24.68
CA GLY A 108 -2.94 5.23 -23.52
C GLY A 108 -2.70 3.92 -22.77
N THR A 109 -1.44 3.64 -22.41
CA THR A 109 -1.09 2.59 -21.44
C THR A 109 -1.75 2.89 -20.10
N LEU A 110 -2.43 1.90 -19.51
CA LEU A 110 -3.07 2.04 -18.20
C LEU A 110 -2.06 2.43 -17.10
N ARG A 111 -2.55 3.05 -16.04
CA ARG A 111 -1.72 3.39 -14.88
C ARG A 111 -1.13 2.11 -14.27
N GLY A 112 0.16 2.16 -13.93
CA GLY A 112 0.86 1.02 -13.33
C GLY A 112 1.13 -0.14 -14.30
N HIS A 113 0.96 0.09 -15.61
CA HIS A 113 1.23 -0.89 -16.65
C HIS A 113 2.67 -1.42 -16.57
N PRO A 114 2.88 -2.73 -16.35
CA PRO A 114 4.21 -3.32 -16.25
C PRO A 114 4.99 -3.24 -17.57
N GLU A 115 6.32 -3.19 -17.51
CA GLU A 115 7.16 -3.25 -18.72
C GLU A 115 6.90 -4.53 -19.55
N ASP A 116 6.64 -5.64 -18.86
CA ASP A 116 6.36 -6.95 -19.44
C ASP A 116 4.87 -7.34 -19.38
N ALA A 117 3.97 -6.35 -19.43
CA ALA A 117 2.53 -6.57 -19.24
C ALA A 117 1.97 -7.71 -20.10
N GLY A 118 2.38 -7.83 -21.37
CA GLY A 118 1.91 -8.89 -22.25
C GLY A 118 2.29 -10.29 -21.79
N GLU A 119 3.56 -10.49 -21.40
CA GLU A 119 4.01 -11.80 -20.91
C GLU A 119 3.42 -12.10 -19.53
N LEU A 120 3.37 -11.11 -18.64
CA LEU A 120 2.79 -11.23 -17.31
C LEU A 120 1.29 -11.56 -17.40
N LEU A 121 0.52 -10.85 -18.23
CA LEU A 121 -0.91 -11.09 -18.41
C LEU A 121 -1.17 -12.49 -18.94
N ARG A 122 -0.37 -12.95 -19.91
CA ARG A 122 -0.48 -14.32 -20.44
C ARG A 122 -0.24 -15.38 -19.35
N LEU A 123 0.71 -15.13 -18.44
CA LEU A 123 0.99 -16.03 -17.33
C LEU A 123 -0.11 -15.98 -16.26
N LEU A 124 -0.65 -14.80 -15.94
CA LEU A 124 -1.76 -14.63 -15.01
C LEU A 124 -3.02 -15.33 -15.52
N LEU A 125 -3.39 -15.13 -16.79
CA LEU A 125 -4.56 -15.79 -17.40
C LEU A 125 -4.47 -17.32 -17.42
N ALA A 126 -3.26 -17.89 -17.29
CA ALA A 126 -3.05 -19.33 -17.23
C ALA A 126 -3.16 -19.89 -15.80
N ASP A 127 -3.25 -19.04 -14.77
CA ASP A 127 -3.37 -19.42 -13.36
C ASP A 127 -4.70 -18.92 -12.80
N SER A 128 -5.66 -19.84 -12.64
CA SER A 128 -7.00 -19.50 -12.15
C SER A 128 -6.98 -18.94 -10.72
N GLU A 129 -6.06 -19.39 -9.86
CA GLU A 129 -5.99 -18.92 -8.47
C GLU A 129 -5.48 -17.47 -8.42
N ASP A 130 -4.43 -17.15 -9.18
CA ASP A 130 -3.92 -15.80 -9.28
C ASP A 130 -4.98 -14.84 -9.89
N MET A 131 -5.80 -15.30 -10.85
CA MET A 131 -6.90 -14.51 -11.43
C MET A 131 -8.03 -14.25 -10.45
N GLU A 132 -8.45 -15.24 -9.67
CA GLU A 132 -9.48 -15.06 -8.64
C GLU A 132 -9.00 -14.07 -7.56
N LEU A 133 -7.74 -14.17 -7.14
CA LEU A 133 -7.13 -13.21 -6.22
C LEU A 133 -7.07 -11.80 -6.81
N TRP A 134 -6.76 -11.67 -8.10
CA TRP A 134 -6.76 -10.38 -8.78
C TRP A 134 -8.17 -9.77 -8.84
N LYS A 135 -9.18 -10.55 -9.25
CA LYS A 135 -10.59 -10.12 -9.28
C LYS A 135 -11.05 -9.66 -7.89
N ALA A 136 -10.77 -10.43 -6.85
CA ALA A 136 -11.13 -10.06 -5.47
C ALA A 136 -10.48 -8.74 -5.02
N ASN A 137 -9.19 -8.57 -5.30
CA ASN A 137 -8.47 -7.33 -5.01
C ASN A 137 -8.99 -6.15 -5.82
N PHE A 138 -9.28 -6.35 -7.11
CA PHE A 138 -9.84 -5.34 -8.00
C PHE A 138 -11.18 -4.85 -7.47
N PHE A 139 -12.09 -5.78 -7.16
CA PHE A 139 -13.38 -5.47 -6.58
C PHE A 139 -13.23 -4.59 -5.33
N ARG A 140 -12.39 -5.01 -4.38
CA ARG A 140 -12.15 -4.25 -3.15
C ARG A 140 -11.63 -2.83 -3.41
N HIS A 141 -10.61 -2.68 -4.26
CA HIS A 141 -10.00 -1.39 -4.54
C HIS A 141 -10.93 -0.45 -5.31
N LEU A 142 -11.70 -0.99 -6.24
CA LEU A 142 -12.70 -0.23 -6.99
C LEU A 142 -13.82 0.23 -6.06
N THR A 143 -14.40 -0.66 -5.26
CA THR A 143 -15.44 -0.32 -4.27
C THR A 143 -14.96 0.73 -3.27
N HIS A 144 -13.72 0.61 -2.79
CA HIS A 144 -13.16 1.62 -1.89
C HIS A 144 -13.05 3.00 -2.57
N SER A 145 -12.54 3.04 -3.80
CA SER A 145 -12.32 4.29 -4.53
C SER A 145 -13.65 4.94 -4.93
N MET A 146 -14.61 4.14 -5.40
CA MET A 146 -15.95 4.58 -5.74
C MET A 146 -16.73 5.09 -4.52
N ARG A 147 -16.54 4.48 -3.33
CA ARG A 147 -17.19 4.97 -2.11
C ARG A 147 -16.83 6.43 -1.80
N HIS A 148 -15.57 6.81 -2.00
CA HIS A 148 -15.15 8.21 -1.81
C HIS A 148 -15.78 9.12 -2.86
N ILE A 149 -15.78 8.72 -4.13
CA ILE A 149 -16.37 9.49 -5.23
C ILE A 149 -17.88 9.69 -5.01
N VAL A 150 -18.60 8.64 -4.63
CA VAL A 150 -20.05 8.69 -4.36
C VAL A 150 -20.32 9.57 -3.14
N ARG A 151 -19.57 9.40 -2.04
CA ARG A 151 -19.71 10.26 -0.86
C ARG A 151 -19.49 11.73 -1.17
N ASP A 152 -18.43 12.06 -1.89
CA ASP A 152 -18.16 13.45 -2.28
C ASP A 152 -19.27 14.00 -3.18
N SER A 153 -19.82 13.19 -4.06
CA SER A 153 -20.92 13.59 -4.95
C SER A 153 -22.24 13.82 -4.19
N VAL A 154 -22.55 12.97 -3.21
CA VAL A 154 -23.76 13.12 -2.35
C VAL A 154 -23.62 14.33 -1.43
N LEU A 155 -22.45 14.55 -0.82
CA LEU A 155 -22.20 15.70 0.05
C LEU A 155 -22.26 17.05 -0.68
N VAL A 156 -21.91 17.09 -1.98
CA VAL A 156 -22.09 18.28 -2.83
C VAL A 156 -23.56 18.52 -3.11
N SER A 157 -24.35 17.47 -3.36
CA SER A 157 -25.80 17.57 -3.55
C SER A 157 -26.54 18.04 -2.29
N GLU A 158 -26.09 17.66 -1.09
CA GLU A 158 -26.72 18.06 0.19
C GLU A 158 -26.39 19.50 0.60
N LYS A 159 -25.24 20.05 0.20
CA LYS A 159 -24.85 21.43 0.49
C LYS A 159 -25.38 22.45 -0.52
N ALA A 160 -25.81 21.98 -1.69
CA ALA A 160 -26.48 22.80 -2.68
C ALA A 160 -27.96 22.99 -2.30
N PHE A 161 -28.21 24.05 -1.53
CA PHE A 161 -29.47 24.83 -1.41
C PHE A 161 -30.41 24.63 -0.20
N PRO A 162 -30.84 25.76 0.40
CA PRO A 162 -32.25 26.16 0.36
C PRO A 162 -32.41 27.43 -0.51
N SER A 163 -32.45 27.28 -1.82
CA SER A 163 -33.00 28.26 -2.77
C SER A 163 -33.31 27.58 -4.10
N GLU A 164 -34.32 28.07 -4.79
CA GLU A 164 -35.01 27.50 -5.97
C GLU A 164 -34.17 27.38 -7.27
N GLN A 165 -32.88 27.03 -7.17
CA GLN A 165 -31.97 26.81 -8.31
C GLN A 165 -31.21 25.48 -8.21
N ALA A 166 -31.76 24.50 -7.51
CA ALA A 166 -31.14 23.20 -7.22
C ALA A 166 -31.23 22.18 -8.36
N ASP A 167 -31.21 22.62 -9.61
CA ASP A 167 -31.46 21.77 -10.78
C ASP A 167 -30.17 21.24 -11.47
N GLU A 168 -28.97 21.48 -10.90
CA GLU A 168 -27.71 21.08 -11.56
C GLU A 168 -26.59 20.55 -10.62
N ALA A 169 -26.86 20.31 -9.33
CA ALA A 169 -25.79 20.05 -8.35
C ALA A 169 -25.47 18.55 -8.09
N GLY A 170 -26.22 17.61 -8.67
CA GLY A 170 -25.96 16.17 -8.59
C GLY A 170 -25.20 15.67 -9.82
N ARG A 171 -24.21 14.78 -9.65
CA ARG A 171 -23.49 14.15 -10.77
C ARG A 171 -24.47 13.25 -11.56
N ASP A 172 -24.56 13.40 -12.88
CA ASP A 172 -25.44 12.59 -13.74
C ASP A 172 -25.09 11.09 -13.60
N PRO A 173 -26.05 10.14 -13.57
CA PRO A 173 -25.76 8.71 -13.69
C PRO A 173 -24.85 8.34 -14.88
N GLY A 174 -24.82 9.13 -15.96
CA GLY A 174 -23.82 9.03 -17.04
C GLY A 174 -22.39 9.29 -16.56
N ASP A 175 -22.20 10.28 -15.69
CA ASP A 175 -20.90 10.63 -15.10
C ASP A 175 -20.41 9.58 -14.11
N LEU A 176 -21.31 8.92 -13.37
CA LEU A 176 -20.92 7.89 -12.41
C LEU A 176 -20.48 6.59 -13.10
N LYS A 177 -21.11 6.22 -14.23
CA LYS A 177 -20.63 5.12 -15.09
C LYS A 177 -19.25 5.41 -15.68
N LYS A 178 -19.04 6.65 -16.14
CA LYS A 178 -17.73 7.10 -16.63
C LYS A 178 -16.68 7.03 -15.52
N ALA A 179 -17.00 7.55 -14.32
CA ALA A 179 -16.11 7.50 -13.17
C ALA A 179 -15.79 6.05 -12.74
N LEU A 180 -16.76 5.13 -12.82
CA LEU A 180 -16.55 3.71 -12.55
C LEU A 180 -15.54 3.10 -13.53
N LYS A 181 -15.69 3.37 -14.83
CA LYS A 181 -14.76 2.90 -15.86
C LYS A 181 -13.35 3.46 -15.65
N GLU A 182 -13.23 4.78 -15.53
CA GLU A 182 -11.93 5.45 -15.32
C GLU A 182 -11.25 4.96 -14.03
N THR A 183 -12.00 4.81 -12.94
CA THR A 183 -11.47 4.29 -11.67
C THR A 183 -11.04 2.83 -11.80
N GLY A 184 -11.81 2.02 -12.53
CA GLY A 184 -11.46 0.63 -12.82
C GLY A 184 -10.13 0.52 -13.57
N GLU A 185 -9.99 1.28 -14.65
CA GLU A 185 -8.75 1.37 -15.43
C GLU A 185 -7.55 1.82 -14.57
N ASP A 186 -7.77 2.77 -13.66
CA ASP A 186 -6.72 3.31 -12.79
C ASP A 186 -6.23 2.33 -11.73
N VAL A 187 -7.10 1.45 -11.22
CA VAL A 187 -6.76 0.47 -10.18
C VAL A 187 -6.35 -0.90 -10.72
N PHE A 188 -6.61 -1.18 -12.00
CA PHE A 188 -6.47 -2.51 -12.59
C PHE A 188 -5.10 -3.17 -12.36
N TRP A 189 -4.01 -2.52 -12.79
CA TRP A 189 -2.68 -3.12 -12.65
C TRP A 189 -2.15 -3.11 -11.21
N GLU A 190 -2.59 -2.17 -10.38
CA GLU A 190 -2.17 -2.11 -8.97
C GLU A 190 -2.97 -3.06 -8.07
N SER A 191 -4.10 -3.58 -8.54
CA SER A 191 -4.90 -4.56 -7.81
C SER A 191 -4.42 -6.00 -8.00
N ARG A 192 -3.48 -6.27 -8.92
CA ARG A 192 -2.91 -7.61 -9.10
C ARG A 192 -2.21 -8.11 -7.84
N PRO A 193 -2.11 -9.43 -7.62
CA PRO A 193 -1.36 -9.99 -6.51
C PRO A 193 0.09 -9.49 -6.52
N ALA A 194 0.61 -9.09 -5.36
CA ALA A 194 1.95 -8.55 -5.22
C ALA A 194 3.05 -9.63 -5.38
N SER A 195 2.72 -10.89 -5.09
CA SER A 195 3.52 -12.06 -5.40
C SER A 195 2.60 -13.17 -5.90
N SER A 196 2.96 -13.83 -7.00
CA SER A 196 2.07 -14.79 -7.66
C SER A 196 2.88 -15.84 -8.42
N ASN A 197 2.26 -16.96 -8.80
CA ASN A 197 2.95 -17.97 -9.62
C ASN A 197 3.37 -17.39 -10.96
N ALA A 198 2.50 -16.58 -11.57
CA ALA A 198 2.80 -15.86 -12.80
C ALA A 198 4.00 -14.92 -12.67
N ALA A 199 4.07 -14.14 -11.57
CA ALA A 199 5.20 -13.26 -11.30
C ALA A 199 6.51 -14.03 -11.11
N VAL A 200 6.50 -15.11 -10.33
CA VAL A 200 7.67 -15.99 -10.13
C VAL A 200 8.13 -16.61 -11.44
N ALA A 201 7.21 -17.09 -12.28
CA ALA A 201 7.53 -17.64 -13.59
C ALA A 201 8.18 -16.60 -14.52
N LEU A 202 7.67 -15.37 -14.52
CA LEU A 202 8.24 -14.26 -15.29
C LEU A 202 9.67 -13.92 -14.80
N ILE A 203 9.87 -13.83 -13.49
CA ILE A 203 11.19 -13.57 -12.89
C ILE A 203 12.19 -14.65 -13.33
N LYS A 204 11.84 -15.93 -13.23
CA LYS A 204 12.70 -17.05 -13.64
C LYS A 204 13.09 -16.99 -15.12
N ARG A 205 12.14 -16.68 -16.01
CA ARG A 205 12.44 -16.50 -17.44
C ARG A 205 13.39 -15.33 -17.70
N LYS A 206 13.20 -14.22 -16.98
CA LYS A 206 14.04 -13.02 -17.11
C LYS A 206 15.46 -13.29 -16.61
N MET A 207 15.57 -13.98 -15.49
CA MET A 207 16.81 -14.50 -14.96
C MET A 207 17.52 -15.36 -16.01
N GLU A 208 16.88 -16.41 -16.53
CA GLU A 208 17.45 -17.31 -17.54
C GLU A 208 17.95 -16.56 -18.78
N LYS A 209 17.14 -15.62 -19.28
CA LYS A 209 17.48 -14.77 -20.43
C LYS A 209 18.70 -13.87 -20.15
N GLN A 210 18.87 -13.40 -18.92
CA GLN A 210 20.06 -12.62 -18.54
C GLN A 210 21.31 -13.51 -18.49
N ALA A 211 21.24 -14.72 -17.94
CA ALA A 211 22.36 -15.66 -17.91
C ALA A 211 22.79 -16.11 -19.31
N GLY A 212 21.83 -16.38 -20.20
CA GLY A 212 22.12 -16.74 -21.60
C GLY A 212 22.83 -15.64 -22.40
N LYS A 213 22.71 -14.37 -21.98
CA LYS A 213 23.38 -13.22 -22.63
C LYS A 213 24.79 -12.96 -22.11
N THR A 214 25.08 -13.29 -20.86
CA THR A 214 26.39 -13.01 -20.25
C THR A 214 27.43 -14.07 -20.56
N GLY A 215 27.05 -15.23 -21.11
CA GLY A 215 27.98 -16.33 -21.41
C GLY A 215 28.64 -16.94 -20.16
N GLU A 216 28.26 -16.48 -18.97
CA GLU A 216 28.71 -17.01 -17.70
C GLU A 216 27.77 -18.13 -17.27
N GLY A 217 28.31 -19.35 -17.16
CA GLY A 217 27.66 -20.49 -16.50
C GLY A 217 27.54 -20.31 -14.99
N ALA A 218 27.19 -19.11 -14.52
CA ALA A 218 26.88 -18.83 -13.13
C ALA A 218 25.36 -18.78 -12.99
N GLY A 219 24.80 -19.75 -12.26
CA GLY A 219 23.39 -19.75 -11.89
C GLY A 219 22.99 -18.42 -11.23
N HIS A 220 21.70 -18.11 -11.27
CA HIS A 220 21.16 -16.90 -10.66
C HIS A 220 21.57 -16.82 -9.19
N THR A 221 21.93 -15.62 -8.73
CA THR A 221 22.45 -15.45 -7.37
C THR A 221 21.37 -15.60 -6.30
N TRP A 222 20.10 -15.67 -6.68
CA TRP A 222 18.96 -15.78 -5.77
C TRP A 222 17.80 -16.55 -6.40
N GLU A 223 16.94 -17.08 -5.54
CA GLU A 223 15.77 -17.88 -5.92
C GLU A 223 14.46 -17.14 -5.60
N PRO A 224 13.52 -17.06 -6.56
CA PRO A 224 12.19 -16.52 -6.31
C PRO A 224 11.19 -17.63 -5.89
N GLU A 225 10.32 -17.29 -4.96
CA GLU A 225 9.13 -18.09 -4.61
C GLU A 225 7.91 -17.21 -4.35
N VAL A 226 6.73 -17.82 -4.32
CA VAL A 226 5.52 -17.09 -3.95
C VAL A 226 5.57 -16.79 -2.45
N SER A 227 5.76 -15.51 -2.11
CA SER A 227 5.82 -15.08 -0.72
C SER A 227 4.46 -15.18 -0.04
N LEU A 228 4.39 -15.90 1.08
CA LEU A 228 3.18 -15.96 1.90
C LEU A 228 2.75 -14.59 2.42
N ARG A 229 3.71 -13.68 2.69
CA ARG A 229 3.44 -12.32 3.18
C ARG A 229 2.74 -11.44 2.15
N PHE A 230 3.03 -11.65 0.87
CA PHE A 230 2.60 -10.78 -0.23
C PHE A 230 1.60 -11.44 -1.20
N ARG A 231 1.44 -12.77 -1.18
CA ARG A 231 0.51 -13.50 -2.08
C ARG A 231 -0.92 -12.96 -2.03
N TYR A 232 -1.38 -12.67 -0.82
CA TYR A 232 -2.74 -12.24 -0.55
C TYR A 232 -2.92 -10.72 -0.59
N LEU A 233 -1.82 -9.97 -0.74
CA LEU A 233 -1.87 -8.53 -0.92
C LEU A 233 -1.94 -8.19 -2.39
N SER A 234 -2.66 -7.12 -2.72
CA SER A 234 -2.45 -6.49 -4.01
C SER A 234 -1.13 -5.71 -4.01
N LEU A 235 -0.59 -5.42 -5.20
CA LEU A 235 0.60 -4.59 -5.32
C LEU A 235 0.42 -3.22 -4.63
N LYS A 236 -0.76 -2.60 -4.76
CA LYS A 236 -1.14 -1.36 -4.05
C LYS A 236 -1.01 -1.45 -2.54
N ASP A 237 -1.36 -2.58 -1.93
CA ASP A 237 -1.24 -2.77 -0.48
C ASP A 237 0.21 -3.06 -0.08
N ALA A 238 0.94 -3.86 -0.85
CA ALA A 238 2.37 -4.08 -0.62
C ALA A 238 3.18 -2.76 -0.64
N LYS A 239 2.82 -1.81 -1.52
CA LYS A 239 3.42 -0.47 -1.55
C LYS A 239 3.29 0.29 -0.22
N LYS A 240 2.21 0.10 0.55
CA LYS A 240 2.01 0.75 1.85
C LYS A 240 3.02 0.30 2.91
N LEU A 241 3.58 -0.89 2.74
CA LEU A 241 4.62 -1.45 3.62
C LEU A 241 6.00 -0.85 3.32
N MET A 242 6.16 -0.17 2.17
CA MET A 242 7.38 0.54 1.77
C MET A 242 7.41 1.95 2.34
N GLY A 243 7.51 2.02 3.66
CA GLY A 243 7.38 3.26 4.44
C GLY A 243 8.65 4.11 4.54
N THR A 244 9.53 4.15 3.54
CA THR A 244 10.74 4.97 3.63
C THR A 244 10.87 5.96 2.48
N PHE A 245 11.09 7.22 2.81
CA PHE A 245 11.44 8.25 1.84
C PHE A 245 12.96 8.23 1.57
N LEU A 246 13.34 7.87 0.35
CA LEU A 246 14.74 7.83 -0.05
C LEU A 246 15.23 9.25 -0.41
N VAL A 247 16.11 9.80 0.45
CA VAL A 247 16.57 11.20 0.35
C VAL A 247 17.69 11.46 -0.65
N ASN A 248 18.26 10.42 -1.26
CA ASN A 248 19.37 10.52 -2.23
C ASN A 248 19.13 9.69 -3.50
N THR A 249 17.90 9.23 -3.73
CA THR A 249 17.53 8.47 -4.92
C THR A 249 16.68 9.36 -5.80
N LYS A 250 17.14 9.62 -7.03
CA LYS A 250 16.27 10.18 -8.06
C LYS A 250 15.37 9.05 -8.55
N VAL A 251 14.09 9.15 -8.24
CA VAL A 251 13.06 8.29 -8.83
C VAL A 251 12.36 9.14 -9.88
N GLU A 252 12.34 8.67 -11.13
CA GLU A 252 11.68 9.38 -12.22
C GLU A 252 10.20 9.61 -11.87
N GLY A 253 9.72 10.85 -12.01
CA GLY A 253 8.35 11.24 -11.66
C GLY A 253 8.08 11.58 -10.19
N PHE A 254 9.06 11.48 -9.28
CA PHE A 254 8.88 11.83 -7.86
C PHE A 254 9.87 12.90 -7.38
N PRO A 255 9.43 13.95 -6.65
CA PRO A 255 10.34 14.95 -6.10
C PRO A 255 11.24 14.32 -5.04
N THR A 256 12.57 14.46 -5.19
CA THR A 256 13.52 14.02 -4.16
C THR A 256 13.33 14.84 -2.89
N PRO A 257 12.95 14.24 -1.75
CA PRO A 257 12.79 14.99 -0.51
C PRO A 257 14.15 15.53 -0.06
N LYS A 258 14.25 16.85 0.13
CA LYS A 258 15.43 17.47 0.77
C LYS A 258 15.40 17.12 2.27
N GLY A 259 16.00 16.00 2.64
CA GLY A 259 16.25 15.67 4.05
C GLY A 259 17.29 16.61 4.67
N MET A 260 17.30 16.73 6.01
CA MET A 260 18.43 17.32 6.73
C MET A 260 19.48 16.24 7.00
N PRO A 261 20.56 16.15 6.21
CA PRO A 261 21.53 15.06 6.34
C PRO A 261 22.16 15.05 7.74
N LEU A 262 22.42 13.87 8.28
CA LEU A 262 23.22 13.70 9.49
C LEU A 262 24.69 14.02 9.18
N PRO A 263 25.48 14.51 10.16
CA PRO A 263 26.92 14.70 9.98
C PRO A 263 27.55 13.38 9.54
N ALA A 264 28.50 13.44 8.61
CA ALA A 264 29.19 12.25 8.14
C ALA A 264 30.28 11.84 9.12
N LYS A 265 30.36 10.54 9.43
CA LYS A 265 31.45 10.01 10.22
C LYS A 265 32.67 9.79 9.33
N GLU A 266 33.81 10.36 9.73
CA GLU A 266 35.08 10.18 9.03
C GLU A 266 35.94 9.13 9.72
N PHE A 267 36.45 8.16 8.96
CA PHE A 267 37.37 7.12 9.43
C PHE A 267 38.80 7.47 9.01
N LYS A 268 39.40 8.50 9.64
CA LYS A 268 40.78 8.92 9.35
C LYS A 268 41.78 7.83 9.74
N ASN A 269 42.75 7.55 8.88
CA ASN A 269 43.86 6.62 9.13
C ASN A 269 43.44 5.18 9.47
N ALA A 270 42.30 4.70 8.94
CA ALA A 270 41.85 3.33 9.18
C ALA A 270 42.70 2.30 8.42
N THR A 271 43.82 1.89 9.01
CA THR A 271 44.75 0.87 8.48
C THR A 271 44.28 -0.55 8.75
N GLU A 272 43.35 -0.74 9.69
CA GLU A 272 42.85 -2.08 10.03
C GLU A 272 42.15 -2.72 8.83
N PRO A 273 42.49 -3.98 8.49
CA PRO A 273 41.83 -4.69 7.41
C PRO A 273 40.37 -4.98 7.76
N VAL A 274 39.48 -4.75 6.80
CA VAL A 274 38.07 -5.12 6.93
C VAL A 274 37.92 -6.61 6.58
N PRO A 275 37.28 -7.43 7.44
CA PRO A 275 37.17 -8.86 7.20
C PRO A 275 36.30 -9.14 5.95
N ALA A 276 36.58 -10.25 5.28
CA ALA A 276 35.81 -10.69 4.11
C ALA A 276 34.37 -11.09 4.46
N HIS A 277 34.16 -11.59 5.69
CA HIS A 277 32.87 -11.98 6.23
C HIS A 277 32.70 -11.39 7.63
N PHE A 278 31.50 -10.93 7.93
CA PHE A 278 31.13 -10.42 9.25
C PHE A 278 29.68 -10.80 9.54
N ASP A 279 29.41 -11.18 10.78
CA ASP A 279 28.05 -11.37 11.28
C ASP A 279 28.01 -10.84 12.72
N ALA A 280 27.24 -9.78 12.95
CA ALA A 280 27.11 -9.16 14.25
C ALA A 280 26.66 -10.13 15.35
N ARG A 281 25.89 -11.18 15.01
CA ARG A 281 25.44 -12.20 15.97
C ARG A 281 26.58 -13.08 16.48
N THR A 282 27.62 -13.24 15.65
CA THR A 282 28.83 -13.99 16.01
C THR A 282 29.87 -13.08 16.65
N ALA A 283 30.01 -11.84 16.15
CA ALA A 283 30.95 -10.86 16.67
C ALA A 283 30.57 -10.36 18.09
N PHE A 284 29.28 -10.32 18.41
CA PHE A 284 28.76 -9.87 19.70
C PHE A 284 27.86 -10.95 20.34
N PRO A 285 28.45 -12.06 20.83
CA PRO A 285 27.68 -13.23 21.26
C PRO A 285 26.74 -12.96 22.45
N ALA A 286 27.10 -12.04 23.35
CA ALA A 286 26.23 -11.61 24.45
C ALA A 286 24.95 -10.90 24.00
N CYS A 287 24.91 -10.44 22.75
CA CYS A 287 23.78 -9.75 22.12
C CYS A 287 23.22 -10.54 20.93
N LYS A 288 23.59 -11.81 20.78
CA LYS A 288 23.17 -12.66 19.64
C LYS A 288 21.66 -12.65 19.46
N ASP A 289 20.92 -12.84 20.56
CA ASP A 289 19.46 -12.94 20.50
C ASP A 289 18.81 -11.59 20.23
N VAL A 290 19.38 -10.50 20.76
CA VAL A 290 18.92 -9.13 20.48
C VAL A 290 19.14 -8.76 19.02
N VAL A 291 20.36 -8.98 18.50
CA VAL A 291 20.72 -8.70 17.11
C VAL A 291 19.93 -9.59 16.13
N GLY A 292 19.76 -10.86 16.49
CA GLY A 292 19.07 -11.87 15.70
C GLY A 292 17.54 -11.82 15.78
N HIS A 293 16.98 -10.97 16.66
CA HIS A 293 15.54 -10.81 16.80
C HIS A 293 14.95 -10.12 15.56
N VAL A 294 14.10 -10.84 14.82
CA VAL A 294 13.40 -10.32 13.64
C VAL A 294 12.01 -9.86 14.08
N ARG A 295 11.69 -8.59 13.82
CA ARG A 295 10.43 -7.96 14.21
C ARG A 295 9.47 -7.84 13.02
N ASP A 296 8.19 -7.57 13.31
CA ASP A 296 7.15 -7.37 12.31
C ASP A 296 6.52 -5.97 12.42
N GLN A 297 6.48 -5.24 11.31
CA GLN A 297 5.88 -3.91 11.22
C GLN A 297 4.35 -3.92 11.05
N GLY A 298 3.73 -5.09 10.94
CA GLY A 298 2.31 -5.25 10.65
C GLY A 298 1.93 -4.62 9.31
N ASP A 299 0.71 -4.09 9.21
CA ASP A 299 0.23 -3.30 8.06
C ASP A 299 0.42 -1.79 8.27
N CYS A 300 1.65 -1.42 8.60
CA CYS A 300 2.06 -0.05 8.82
C CYS A 300 3.36 0.20 8.08
N GLY A 301 3.47 1.29 7.31
CA GLY A 301 4.71 1.72 6.67
C GLY A 301 5.71 2.32 7.66
N SER A 302 6.03 1.58 8.73
CA SER A 302 6.91 1.98 9.83
C SER A 302 8.32 1.41 9.74
N CYS A 303 8.71 0.76 8.62
CA CYS A 303 10.06 0.21 8.42
C CYS A 303 11.20 1.18 8.80
N TRP A 304 11.05 2.48 8.52
CA TRP A 304 12.00 3.54 8.88
C TRP A 304 12.24 3.64 10.40
N ALA A 305 11.20 3.43 11.19
CA ALA A 305 11.25 3.41 12.64
C ALA A 305 11.81 2.06 13.12
N PHE A 306 11.31 0.94 12.61
CA PHE A 306 11.79 -0.41 12.96
C PHE A 306 13.29 -0.57 12.76
N ALA A 307 13.77 -0.37 11.53
CA ALA A 307 15.18 -0.53 11.21
C ALA A 307 16.09 0.32 12.09
N SER A 308 15.68 1.55 12.40
CA SER A 308 16.46 2.48 13.22
C SER A 308 16.43 2.10 14.70
N THR A 309 15.25 1.77 15.23
CA THR A 309 15.07 1.38 16.63
C THR A 309 15.74 0.04 16.93
N GLU A 310 15.66 -0.94 16.02
CA GLU A 310 16.37 -2.22 16.14
C GLU A 310 17.88 -2.01 16.15
N ALA A 311 18.43 -1.25 15.20
CA ALA A 311 19.87 -0.96 15.19
C ALA A 311 20.31 -0.18 16.44
N PHE A 312 19.47 0.71 16.98
CA PHE A 312 19.75 1.39 18.24
C PHE A 312 19.73 0.43 19.44
N ASN A 313 18.74 -0.47 19.49
CA ASN A 313 18.63 -1.50 20.51
C ASN A 313 19.86 -2.43 20.53
N ASP A 314 20.30 -2.88 19.35
CA ASP A 314 21.49 -3.72 19.19
C ASP A 314 22.74 -3.00 19.71
N ARG A 315 22.90 -1.72 19.35
CA ARG A 315 24.01 -0.87 19.81
C ARG A 315 23.99 -0.67 21.33
N LEU A 316 22.81 -0.52 21.92
CA LEU A 316 22.64 -0.42 23.37
C LEU A 316 23.10 -1.70 24.07
N CYS A 317 22.67 -2.87 23.57
CA CYS A 317 23.13 -4.17 24.08
C CYS A 317 24.66 -4.29 23.97
N ILE A 318 25.22 -4.04 22.79
CA ILE A 318 26.67 -4.18 22.53
C ILE A 318 27.47 -3.25 23.42
N ARG A 319 27.08 -1.96 23.50
CA ARG A 319 27.77 -0.96 24.31
C ARG A 319 27.69 -1.26 25.80
N SER A 320 26.59 -1.84 26.26
CA SER A 320 26.38 -2.24 27.66
C SER A 320 26.93 -3.61 27.99
N GLN A 321 27.62 -4.28 27.05
CA GLN A 321 28.18 -5.62 27.19
C GLN A 321 27.11 -6.67 27.57
N GLY A 322 25.94 -6.60 26.94
CA GLY A 322 24.86 -7.55 27.14
C GLY A 322 23.90 -7.23 28.30
N LYS A 323 23.98 -6.04 28.91
CA LYS A 323 23.04 -5.63 29.98
C LYS A 323 21.76 -4.99 29.46
N GLY A 324 21.81 -4.31 28.32
CA GLY A 324 20.67 -3.68 27.64
C GLY A 324 19.94 -4.65 26.72
N LEU A 325 19.24 -5.63 27.30
CA LEU A 325 18.55 -6.69 26.55
C LEU A 325 17.08 -6.36 26.24
N MET A 326 16.49 -5.40 26.95
CA MET A 326 15.09 -5.03 26.73
C MET A 326 14.92 -4.32 25.38
N PRO A 327 13.93 -4.72 24.56
CA PRO A 327 13.72 -4.13 23.25
C PRO A 327 13.29 -2.66 23.39
N LEU A 328 13.79 -1.80 22.51
CA LEU A 328 13.34 -0.43 22.37
C LEU A 328 12.04 -0.34 21.53
N SER A 329 11.19 0.61 21.87
CA SER A 329 9.85 0.77 21.31
C SER A 329 9.87 1.34 19.89
N ALA A 330 9.62 0.46 18.91
CA ALA A 330 9.33 0.88 17.54
C ALA A 330 8.01 1.68 17.48
N GLN A 331 7.07 1.42 18.39
CA GLN A 331 5.80 2.15 18.52
C GLN A 331 6.02 3.61 18.88
N HIS A 332 6.77 3.88 19.95
CA HIS A 332 7.10 5.23 20.38
C HIS A 332 7.82 6.01 19.26
N THR A 333 8.77 5.36 18.58
CA THR A 333 9.46 5.95 17.43
C THR A 333 8.48 6.27 16.29
N THR A 334 7.61 5.33 15.92
CA THR A 334 6.62 5.50 14.85
C THR A 334 5.61 6.62 15.15
N SER A 335 5.12 6.71 16.40
CA SER A 335 4.05 7.62 16.81
C SER A 335 4.55 9.04 17.12
N CYS A 336 5.70 9.19 17.79
CA CYS A 336 6.14 10.47 18.34
C CYS A 336 7.23 11.17 17.52
N CYS A 337 8.02 10.44 16.74
CA CYS A 337 8.91 11.05 15.73
C CYS A 337 8.06 11.43 14.50
N ASN A 338 7.14 12.39 14.69
CA ASN A 338 6.08 12.76 13.74
C ASN A 338 6.50 13.91 12.80
N ALA A 339 5.54 14.50 12.08
CA ALA A 339 5.79 15.54 11.09
C ALA A 339 6.50 16.77 11.70
N ILE A 340 6.15 17.15 12.93
CA ILE A 340 6.72 18.31 13.62
C ILE A 340 8.13 18.00 14.12
N HIS A 341 8.37 16.80 14.64
CA HIS A 341 9.63 16.46 15.31
C HIS A 341 10.70 15.89 14.37
N CYS A 342 10.26 15.21 13.31
CA CYS A 342 11.09 14.37 12.46
C CYS A 342 10.78 14.47 10.96
N ALA A 343 9.77 15.23 10.54
CA ALA A 343 9.28 15.20 9.16
C ALA A 343 8.93 13.76 8.69
N SER A 344 8.48 12.91 9.61
CA SER A 344 7.97 11.56 9.32
C SER A 344 6.46 11.49 9.58
N PHE A 345 5.77 10.59 8.90
CA PHE A 345 4.31 10.48 8.90
C PHE A 345 3.82 9.13 9.48
N GLY A 346 4.58 8.55 10.41
CA GLY A 346 4.25 7.29 11.07
C GLY A 346 4.16 6.13 10.09
N CYS A 347 2.97 5.52 10.01
CA CYS A 347 2.67 4.44 9.05
C CYS A 347 2.63 4.88 7.59
N ASN A 348 2.66 6.19 7.30
CA ASN A 348 2.77 6.71 5.94
C ASN A 348 4.23 7.02 5.54
N GLY A 349 5.17 6.54 6.34
CA GLY A 349 6.58 6.55 6.05
C GLY A 349 7.38 7.68 6.69
N GLY A 350 8.70 7.54 6.63
CA GLY A 350 9.65 8.43 7.28
C GLY A 350 11.08 8.20 6.80
N GLN A 351 12.04 8.76 7.53
CA GLN A 351 13.46 8.68 7.19
C GLN A 351 14.28 8.12 8.36
N PRO A 352 15.10 7.08 8.17
CA PRO A 352 15.96 6.54 9.22
C PRO A 352 16.86 7.60 9.87
N GLY A 353 17.43 8.51 9.08
CA GLY A 353 18.28 9.58 9.61
C GLY A 353 17.56 10.54 10.57
N MET A 354 16.25 10.75 10.39
CA MET A 354 15.44 11.56 11.31
C MET A 354 15.12 10.81 12.60
N ALA A 355 14.93 9.50 12.53
CA ALA A 355 14.79 8.65 13.72
C ALA A 355 16.05 8.69 14.60
N TRP A 356 17.25 8.58 14.00
CA TRP A 356 18.50 8.72 14.75
C TRP A 356 18.66 10.09 15.42
N ARG A 357 18.28 11.17 14.72
CA ARG A 357 18.27 12.53 15.32
C ARG A 357 17.24 12.65 16.45
N TRP A 358 16.15 11.90 16.40
CA TRP A 358 15.19 11.79 17.49
C TRP A 358 15.79 11.05 18.69
N PHE A 359 16.47 9.93 18.47
CA PHE A 359 17.15 9.17 19.54
C PHE A 359 18.19 10.03 20.27
N GLU A 360 18.91 10.89 19.55
CA GLU A 360 19.87 11.84 20.15
C GLU A 360 19.19 12.92 21.01
N ARG A 361 18.12 13.55 20.51
CA ARG A 361 17.49 14.72 21.18
C ARG A 361 16.49 14.33 22.26
N LYS A 362 15.69 13.30 22.01
CA LYS A 362 14.50 12.94 22.78
C LYS A 362 14.61 11.54 23.37
N GLY A 363 15.17 10.60 22.63
CA GLY A 363 15.30 9.20 23.05
C GLY A 363 14.04 8.38 22.75
N VAL A 364 14.08 7.12 23.16
CA VAL A 364 13.00 6.14 22.96
C VAL A 364 12.86 5.27 24.21
N VAL A 365 11.63 4.87 24.53
CA VAL A 365 11.34 4.00 25.68
C VAL A 365 11.47 2.53 25.29
N THR A 366 11.41 1.63 26.26
CA THR A 366 11.31 0.18 26.01
C THR A 366 9.96 -0.18 25.38
N GLY A 367 9.94 -1.21 24.55
CA GLY A 367 8.74 -1.68 23.87
C GLY A 367 8.96 -2.96 23.08
N GLY A 368 8.32 -4.03 23.55
CA GLY A 368 8.28 -5.33 22.88
C GLY A 368 7.48 -5.32 21.57
N ASP A 369 7.37 -6.49 20.97
CA ASP A 369 6.53 -6.71 19.78
C ASP A 369 5.04 -6.71 20.14
N PHE A 370 4.20 -6.91 19.14
CA PHE A 370 2.75 -6.92 19.33
C PHE A 370 2.29 -7.96 20.36
N ASP A 371 2.95 -9.12 20.42
CA ASP A 371 2.61 -10.15 21.39
C ASP A 371 2.94 -9.75 22.85
N ALA A 372 3.74 -8.71 23.06
CA ALA A 372 4.06 -8.18 24.39
C ALA A 372 3.01 -7.20 24.92
N LEU A 373 2.08 -6.76 24.06
CA LEU A 373 0.99 -5.87 24.43
C LEU A 373 0.09 -6.51 25.50
N GLY A 374 -0.24 -5.74 26.53
CA GLY A 374 -1.02 -6.16 27.70
C GLY A 374 -0.26 -7.02 28.72
N LYS A 375 1.03 -7.32 28.50
CA LYS A 375 1.82 -8.16 29.42
C LYS A 375 2.52 -7.38 30.53
N GLY A 376 2.54 -6.04 30.50
CA GLY A 376 3.22 -5.24 31.52
C GLY A 376 4.74 -5.38 31.59
N THR A 377 5.39 -5.82 30.51
CA THR A 377 6.84 -6.18 30.51
C THR A 377 7.76 -5.07 29.99
N THR A 378 7.23 -4.12 29.23
CA THR A 378 7.94 -2.97 28.68
C THR A 378 7.02 -1.76 28.68
N CYS A 379 7.56 -0.55 28.55
CA CYS A 379 6.75 0.67 28.63
C CYS A 379 5.73 0.79 27.49
N TRP A 380 6.12 0.56 26.24
CA TRP A 380 5.24 0.75 25.09
C TRP A 380 5.46 -0.29 23.99
N PRO A 381 4.84 -1.48 24.12
CA PRO A 381 4.82 -2.52 23.09
C PRO A 381 4.24 -2.05 21.76
N TYR A 382 4.51 -2.79 20.67
CA TYR A 382 3.94 -2.47 19.36
C TYR A 382 2.44 -2.73 19.31
N GLU A 383 1.67 -1.81 18.70
CA GLU A 383 0.19 -1.89 18.70
C GLU A 383 -0.39 -2.38 17.38
N VAL A 384 0.43 -2.51 16.33
CA VAL A 384 -0.07 -2.96 15.02
C VAL A 384 0.12 -4.48 14.91
N PRO A 385 -0.96 -5.26 14.75
CA PRO A 385 -0.89 -6.72 14.71
C PRO A 385 -0.27 -7.25 13.42
N PHE A 386 0.25 -8.47 13.50
CA PHE A 386 0.47 -9.32 12.33
C PHE A 386 -0.81 -10.10 12.01
N CYS A 387 -1.48 -9.75 10.91
CA CYS A 387 -2.74 -10.39 10.52
C CYS A 387 -2.97 -10.35 9.00
N ALA A 388 -3.98 -11.10 8.53
CA ALA A 388 -4.40 -11.15 7.15
C ALA A 388 -5.15 -9.87 6.76
N HIS A 389 -4.46 -8.95 6.11
CA HIS A 389 -5.09 -7.75 5.57
C HIS A 389 -5.74 -8.08 4.23
N HIS A 390 -7.07 -8.19 4.25
CA HIS A 390 -7.94 -8.08 3.08
C HIS A 390 -8.10 -9.29 2.14
N ALA A 391 -7.66 -10.48 2.54
CA ALA A 391 -7.97 -11.75 1.88
C ALA A 391 -7.85 -12.93 2.86
N LYS A 392 -8.55 -14.05 2.57
CA LYS A 392 -8.37 -15.29 3.33
C LYS A 392 -6.94 -15.77 3.17
N ALA A 393 -6.16 -15.73 4.25
CA ALA A 393 -4.76 -16.09 4.29
C ALA A 393 -4.52 -17.04 5.49
N PRO A 394 -3.38 -17.74 5.57
CA PRO A 394 -3.06 -18.59 6.72
C PRO A 394 -2.70 -17.79 8.00
N PHE A 395 -2.93 -16.48 8.00
CA PHE A 395 -2.70 -15.59 9.14
C PHE A 395 -4.03 -15.27 9.83
N PRO A 396 -4.05 -14.91 11.12
CA PRO A 396 -5.27 -14.51 11.81
C PRO A 396 -6.00 -13.39 11.04
N ASP A 397 -7.32 -13.45 10.94
CA ASP A 397 -8.10 -12.37 10.33
C ASP A 397 -7.87 -11.08 11.14
N CYS A 398 -7.61 -9.98 10.43
CA CYS A 398 -7.55 -8.67 11.08
C CYS A 398 -8.95 -8.26 11.49
N ASP A 399 -9.28 -8.36 12.79
CA ASP A 399 -10.51 -7.78 13.31
C ASP A 399 -10.51 -6.26 13.01
N ALA A 400 -11.49 -5.81 12.22
CA ALA A 400 -11.63 -4.41 11.82
C ALA A 400 -11.79 -3.45 13.02
N THR A 401 -12.12 -3.98 14.20
CA THR A 401 -12.21 -3.22 15.47
C THR A 401 -10.87 -3.11 16.20
N LEU A 402 -9.88 -3.96 15.89
CA LEU A 402 -8.57 -4.03 16.58
C LEU A 402 -7.44 -3.29 15.84
N VAL A 403 -7.66 -2.78 14.63
CA VAL A 403 -6.58 -2.20 13.82
C VAL A 403 -6.61 -0.67 13.83
N PRO A 404 -5.55 0.00 14.33
CA PRO A 404 -5.29 1.37 13.95
C PRO A 404 -4.98 1.40 12.44
N ARG A 405 -5.97 1.69 11.59
CA ARG A 405 -5.73 2.04 10.16
C ARG A 405 -4.93 3.33 9.99
N LYS A 406 -4.61 3.99 11.09
CA LYS A 406 -3.88 5.24 11.22
C LYS A 406 -2.77 5.02 12.23
N THR A 407 -1.66 5.70 12.05
CA THR A 407 -0.57 5.75 13.04
C THR A 407 -1.14 5.94 14.44
N PRO A 408 -0.84 5.04 15.41
CA PRO A 408 -1.23 5.25 16.80
C PRO A 408 -0.74 6.60 17.31
N LYS A 409 -1.54 7.26 18.15
CA LYS A 409 -1.25 8.63 18.58
C LYS A 409 0.00 8.67 19.47
N CYS A 410 0.79 9.72 19.34
CA CYS A 410 1.88 9.97 20.27
C CYS A 410 1.33 10.23 21.69
N ARG A 411 1.92 9.58 22.68
CA ARG A 411 1.62 9.75 24.11
C ARG A 411 2.89 10.10 24.90
N LYS A 412 2.73 10.42 26.19
CA LYS A 412 3.81 10.88 27.08
C LYS A 412 3.94 10.02 28.35
N ASP A 413 3.32 8.86 28.32
CA ASP A 413 3.17 7.87 29.36
C ASP A 413 3.35 6.48 28.73
N CYS A 414 3.59 5.47 29.56
CA CYS A 414 3.67 4.10 29.07
C CYS A 414 2.29 3.63 28.62
N GLU A 415 2.22 2.81 27.58
CA GLU A 415 0.99 2.07 27.26
C GLU A 415 0.68 1.08 28.37
N GLU A 416 1.72 0.43 28.89
CA GLU A 416 1.62 -0.53 29.99
C GLU A 416 1.73 0.19 31.34
N GLN A 417 0.61 0.62 31.90
CA GLN A 417 0.61 1.31 33.20
C GLN A 417 1.24 0.45 34.32
N ALA A 418 0.99 -0.86 34.31
CA ALA A 418 1.60 -1.78 35.27
C ALA A 418 3.14 -1.81 35.19
N TYR A 419 3.73 -1.62 34.00
CA TYR A 419 5.19 -1.47 33.88
C TYR A 419 5.65 -0.15 34.48
N ALA A 420 4.96 0.95 34.18
CA ALA A 420 5.32 2.27 34.69
C ALA A 420 5.28 2.35 36.22
N ASP A 421 4.28 1.72 36.84
CA ASP A 421 4.07 1.75 38.29
C ASP A 421 5.10 0.89 39.05
N ASN A 422 5.52 -0.24 38.45
CA ASN A 422 6.32 -1.25 39.14
C ASN A 422 7.79 -1.32 38.73
N VAL A 423 8.15 -0.79 37.56
CA VAL A 423 9.50 -0.90 36.98
C VAL A 423 10.12 0.48 36.79
N HIS A 424 9.71 1.20 35.75
CA HIS A 424 10.21 2.53 35.44
C HIS A 424 9.11 3.41 34.84
N PRO A 425 8.86 4.62 35.38
CA PRO A 425 7.98 5.58 34.73
C PRO A 425 8.59 6.03 33.39
N PHE A 426 7.73 6.49 32.47
CA PHE A 426 8.09 6.84 31.08
C PHE A 426 9.38 7.67 30.93
N ASP A 427 9.53 8.73 31.72
CA ASP A 427 10.69 9.62 31.64
C ASP A 427 12.00 8.94 32.10
N GLN A 428 11.91 7.97 33.02
CA GLN A 428 13.07 7.18 33.49
C GLN A 428 13.38 6.00 32.56
N ASP A 429 12.39 5.53 31.79
CA ASP A 429 12.56 4.45 30.81
C ASP A 429 13.10 4.95 29.45
N THR A 430 13.37 6.26 29.32
CA THR A 430 13.80 6.87 28.06
C THR A 430 15.31 6.71 27.80
N HIS A 431 15.66 6.06 26.70
CA HIS A 431 17.02 5.78 26.26
C HIS A 431 17.45 6.72 25.13
N LYS A 432 18.59 7.40 25.30
CA LYS A 432 19.11 8.38 24.32
C LYS A 432 20.40 7.92 23.66
N ALA A 433 20.53 8.21 22.37
CA ALA A 433 21.79 8.07 21.66
C ALA A 433 22.72 9.23 22.02
N THR A 434 24.02 8.98 22.17
CA THR A 434 24.99 10.05 22.42
C THR A 434 25.24 10.92 21.19
N SER A 435 25.09 10.36 19.98
CA SER A 435 25.26 11.07 18.72
C SER A 435 24.54 10.33 17.58
N ALA A 436 24.22 11.05 16.51
CA ALA A 436 23.69 10.50 15.26
C ALA A 436 24.55 10.96 14.06
N TYR A 437 24.88 10.03 13.16
CA TYR A 437 25.76 10.28 12.01
C TYR A 437 25.37 9.45 10.78
N SER A 438 25.89 9.84 9.62
CA SER A 438 25.77 9.10 8.36
C SER A 438 27.08 8.41 7.98
N LEU A 439 26.96 7.24 7.35
CA LEU A 439 28.06 6.45 6.78
C LEU A 439 27.95 6.54 5.26
N ARG A 440 29.04 6.89 4.57
CA ARG A 440 28.99 7.33 3.16
C ARG A 440 29.53 6.32 2.16
N SER A 441 30.26 5.30 2.61
CA SER A 441 30.80 4.25 1.76
C SER A 441 30.53 2.86 2.35
N ARG A 442 30.66 1.83 1.50
CA ARG A 442 30.59 0.42 1.95
C ARG A 442 31.63 0.12 3.01
N ASP A 443 32.84 0.68 2.89
CA ASP A 443 33.91 0.44 3.85
C ASP A 443 33.67 1.17 5.17
N ASP A 444 33.10 2.39 5.14
CA ASP A 444 32.67 3.09 6.37
C ASP A 444 31.61 2.27 7.13
N VAL A 445 30.64 1.69 6.39
CA VAL A 445 29.61 0.82 6.98
C VAL A 445 30.24 -0.38 7.66
N LYS A 446 31.10 -1.12 6.95
CA LYS A 446 31.78 -2.30 7.51
C LYS A 446 32.61 -1.94 8.73
N ARG A 447 33.42 -0.87 8.67
CA ARG A 447 34.27 -0.41 9.77
C ARG A 447 33.45 0.01 10.99
N ASP A 448 32.34 0.71 10.79
CA ASP A 448 31.46 1.10 11.89
C ASP A 448 30.86 -0.12 12.58
N MET A 449 30.39 -1.09 11.80
CA MET A 449 29.74 -2.29 12.31
C MET A 449 30.66 -3.20 13.11
N MET A 450 31.93 -3.29 12.72
CA MET A 450 32.94 -4.05 13.48
C MET A 450 33.09 -3.55 14.91
N THR A 451 32.88 -2.24 15.15
CA THR A 451 33.09 -1.63 16.46
C THR A 451 31.78 -1.43 17.23
N HIS A 452 30.73 -1.00 16.54
CA HIS A 452 29.49 -0.57 17.15
C HIS A 452 28.33 -1.55 16.91
N GLY A 453 28.46 -2.48 15.96
CA GLY A 453 27.38 -3.38 15.57
C GLY A 453 26.43 -2.81 14.51
N PRO A 454 25.24 -3.40 14.37
CA PRO A 454 24.32 -3.14 13.27
C PRO A 454 24.03 -1.67 12.98
N VAL A 455 23.73 -1.37 11.71
CA VAL A 455 23.35 -0.03 11.23
C VAL A 455 21.97 -0.10 10.59
N SER A 456 21.25 1.03 10.53
CA SER A 456 20.07 1.12 9.66
C SER A 456 20.45 1.69 8.30
N GLY A 457 19.84 1.12 7.26
CA GLY A 457 19.98 1.54 5.86
C GLY A 457 18.62 1.58 5.18
N ALA A 458 18.59 1.99 3.91
CA ALA A 458 17.39 1.93 3.10
C ALA A 458 17.74 1.69 1.63
N PHE A 459 16.84 1.03 0.90
CA PHE A 459 16.99 0.75 -0.52
C PHE A 459 15.65 0.83 -1.25
N MET A 460 15.70 0.89 -2.57
CA MET A 460 14.51 0.80 -3.42
C MET A 460 14.10 -0.67 -3.56
N VAL A 461 12.87 -0.97 -3.20
CA VAL A 461 12.25 -2.28 -3.44
C VAL A 461 11.59 -2.27 -4.82
N TYR A 462 11.84 -3.32 -5.58
CA TYR A 462 11.20 -3.61 -6.86
C TYR A 462 10.24 -4.78 -6.71
N GLU A 463 9.32 -4.95 -7.66
CA GLU A 463 8.28 -6.00 -7.59
C GLU A 463 8.86 -7.40 -7.42
N ASP A 464 9.97 -7.71 -8.08
CA ASP A 464 10.62 -9.02 -7.98
C ASP A 464 11.15 -9.36 -6.58
N PHE A 465 11.50 -8.35 -5.78
CA PHE A 465 11.94 -8.54 -4.39
C PHE A 465 10.83 -9.09 -3.50
N LEU A 466 9.56 -8.82 -3.83
CA LEU A 466 8.42 -9.34 -3.07
C LEU A 466 8.30 -10.87 -3.18
N SER A 467 9.02 -11.49 -4.12
CA SER A 467 9.12 -12.93 -4.29
C SER A 467 10.49 -13.49 -3.87
N TYR A 468 11.35 -12.72 -3.20
CA TYR A 468 12.65 -13.23 -2.75
C TYR A 468 12.49 -14.37 -1.72
N LYS A 469 13.21 -15.48 -1.93
CA LYS A 469 13.32 -16.61 -0.99
C LYS A 469 14.69 -16.67 -0.33
N SER A 470 15.74 -16.79 -1.15
CA SER A 470 17.09 -17.10 -0.69
C SER A 470 18.16 -16.67 -1.69
N GLY A 471 19.41 -16.61 -1.21
CA GLY A 471 20.59 -16.23 -2.00
C GLY A 471 20.97 -14.76 -1.83
N VAL A 472 21.57 -14.17 -2.85
CA VAL A 472 21.99 -12.77 -2.93
C VAL A 472 21.11 -12.06 -3.95
N TYR A 473 20.11 -11.34 -3.47
CA TYR A 473 19.18 -10.61 -4.31
C TYR A 473 19.90 -9.59 -5.20
N LYS A 474 19.50 -9.56 -6.47
CA LYS A 474 19.83 -8.53 -7.44
C LYS A 474 18.60 -8.33 -8.32
N HIS A 475 18.15 -7.09 -8.47
CA HIS A 475 16.98 -6.77 -9.30
C HIS A 475 17.14 -7.28 -10.73
N VAL A 476 16.08 -7.89 -11.25
CA VAL A 476 15.97 -8.51 -12.57
C VAL A 476 14.78 -7.95 -13.35
N SER A 477 13.62 -7.73 -12.70
CA SER A 477 12.36 -7.40 -13.37
C SER A 477 11.37 -6.65 -12.49
N GLY A 478 10.46 -5.90 -13.11
CA GLY A 478 9.32 -5.25 -12.45
C GLY A 478 9.59 -3.81 -12.01
N LEU A 479 8.51 -3.07 -11.75
CA LEU A 479 8.58 -1.64 -11.45
C LEU A 479 9.05 -1.37 -10.01
N PRO A 480 9.52 -0.14 -9.71
CA PRO A 480 9.75 0.29 -8.33
C PRO A 480 8.45 0.25 -7.50
N VAL A 481 8.53 -0.37 -6.32
CA VAL A 481 7.42 -0.47 -5.35
C VAL A 481 7.50 0.69 -4.36
N GLY A 482 8.69 0.95 -3.81
CA GLY A 482 8.91 2.04 -2.87
C GLY A 482 10.21 1.89 -2.08
N GLY A 483 10.54 2.90 -1.27
CA GLY A 483 11.68 2.84 -0.39
C GLY A 483 11.40 2.01 0.86
N HIS A 484 12.34 1.16 1.25
CA HIS A 484 12.23 0.35 2.46
C HIS A 484 13.50 0.46 3.29
N ALA A 485 13.34 0.68 4.59
CA ALA A 485 14.45 0.73 5.54
C ALA A 485 14.67 -0.64 6.17
N ILE A 486 15.93 -0.99 6.40
CA ILE A 486 16.36 -2.28 6.93
C ILE A 486 17.48 -2.11 7.95
N LYS A 487 17.68 -3.15 8.77
CA LYS A 487 18.84 -3.32 9.63
C LYS A 487 19.90 -4.15 8.91
N ILE A 488 21.12 -3.65 8.81
CA ILE A 488 22.27 -4.38 8.23
C ILE A 488 23.07 -4.97 9.38
N ILE A 489 23.30 -6.29 9.34
CA ILE A 489 24.01 -7.04 10.41
C ILE A 489 25.34 -7.66 9.96
N GLY A 490 25.63 -7.70 8.65
CA GLY A 490 26.86 -8.28 8.09
C GLY A 490 27.04 -8.05 6.60
#